data_AF-A0A2N2M7Z1-F1
#
_entry.id   AF-A0A2N2M7Z1-F1
#
_cell.length_a   1.000
_cell.length_b   1.000
_cell.length_c   1.000
_cell.angle_alpha   90.00
_cell.angle_beta   90.00
_cell.angle_gamma   90.00
#
_symmetry.space_group_name_H-M   'P 1'
#
loop_
_entity.id
_entity.type
_entity.pdbx_description
1 polymer ?
#
loop_
_entity_poly.entity_id
_entity_poly.type
_entity_poly.pdbx_seq_one_letter_code
_entity_poly.pdbx_strand_id
1 'polypeptide(L)'
;MFIEVDNRVFEDIIFHSQDGIWSIDSKYIITAINPAAVDLLYRAFGIKFAIGENINDHRDNPQLIPLINDLGTALKGDYFSEQESLFISEGERV
;
A
#
# COMPACT_ATOMS: atom_id res chain seq x y z
N MET A 1 11.89 4.38 27.39
CA MET A 1 12.73 3.63 26.43
C MET A 1 12.04 3.77 25.09
N PHE A 2 12.52 4.70 24.25
CA PHE A 2 12.03 4.81 22.87
C PHE A 2 12.85 3.81 22.06
N ILE A 3 12.18 2.77 21.57
CA ILE A 3 12.78 1.90 20.57
C ILE A 3 12.81 2.75 19.30
N GLU A 4 13.98 3.25 18.91
CA GLU A 4 14.20 3.70 17.54
C GLU A 4 14.06 2.44 16.68
N VAL A 5 12.84 2.24 16.18
CA VAL A 5 12.58 1.27 15.13
C VAL A 5 13.38 1.77 13.92
N ASP A 6 14.38 0.99 13.49
CA ASP A 6 15.20 1.35 12.34
C ASP A 6 14.33 1.30 11.08
N ASN A 7 13.70 2.43 10.75
CA ASN A 7 12.78 2.57 9.62
C ASN A 7 13.43 2.16 8.29
N ARG A 8 14.76 2.18 8.19
CA ARG A 8 15.48 1.78 6.98
C ARG A 8 15.36 0.29 6.69
N VAL A 9 15.38 -0.54 7.75
CA VAL A 9 15.18 -1.99 7.61
C VAL A 9 13.76 -2.30 7.15
N PHE A 10 12.77 -1.53 7.64
CA PHE A 10 11.38 -1.67 7.20
C PHE A 10 11.18 -1.22 5.75
N GLU A 11 11.79 -0.11 5.34
CA GLU A 11 11.75 0.37 3.95
C GLU A 11 12.35 -0.66 2.99
N ASP A 12 13.50 -1.26 3.33
CA ASP A 12 14.14 -2.30 2.52
C ASP A 12 13.29 -3.57 2.41
N ILE A 13 12.65 -4.01 3.49
CA ILE A 13 11.74 -5.18 3.48
C ILE A 13 10.54 -4.90 2.57
N ILE A 14 9.92 -3.72 2.68
CA ILE A 14 8.78 -3.33 1.85
C ILE A 14 9.19 -3.26 0.37
N PHE A 15 10.35 -2.66 0.09
CA PHE A 15 10.82 -2.45 -1.28
C PHE A 15 11.12 -3.76 -2.00
N HIS A 16 11.69 -4.75 -1.31
CA HIS A 16 12.07 -6.04 -1.89
C HIS A 16 11.00 -7.13 -1.74
N SER A 17 9.87 -6.83 -1.10
CA SER A 17 8.74 -7.75 -1.00
C SER A 17 8.20 -8.12 -2.38
N GLN A 18 7.78 -9.38 -2.52
CA GLN A 18 7.04 -9.84 -3.70
C GLN A 18 5.56 -9.42 -3.65
N ASP A 19 5.06 -9.06 -2.48
CA ASP A 19 3.71 -8.54 -2.31
C ASP A 19 3.63 -7.10 -2.82
N GLY A 20 2.52 -6.76 -3.47
CA GLY A 20 2.25 -5.40 -3.89
C GLY A 20 1.87 -4.53 -2.69
N ILE A 21 2.83 -3.79 -2.16
CA ILE A 21 2.64 -2.91 -1.01
C ILE A 21 2.57 -1.46 -1.48
N TRP A 22 1.49 -0.79 -1.10
CA TRP A 22 1.26 0.62 -1.38
C TRP A 22 0.37 1.24 -0.31
N SER A 23 0.40 2.56 -0.21
CA SER A 23 -0.32 3.34 0.78
C SER A 23 -0.77 4.66 0.18
N ILE A 24 -1.92 5.15 0.64
CA ILE A 24 -2.47 6.45 0.28
C ILE A 24 -2.85 7.26 1.52
N ASP A 25 -2.89 8.58 1.38
CA ASP A 25 -3.47 9.46 2.39
C ASP A 25 -4.99 9.68 2.19
N SER A 26 -5.59 10.43 3.12
CA SER A 26 -7.02 10.83 3.05
C SER A 26 -7.41 11.67 1.83
N LYS A 27 -6.45 12.16 1.06
CA LYS A 27 -6.64 12.91 -0.19
C LYS A 27 -6.39 12.06 -1.44
N TYR A 28 -6.23 10.75 -1.27
CA TYR A 28 -5.91 9.78 -2.32
C TYR A 28 -4.53 9.99 -2.97
N ILE A 29 -3.62 10.65 -2.27
CA ILE A 29 -2.23 10.81 -2.70
C ILE A 29 -1.45 9.57 -2.29
N ILE A 30 -0.71 8.98 -3.22
CA ILE A 30 0.17 7.84 -2.95
C ILE A 30 1.33 8.28 -2.07
N THR A 31 1.43 7.71 -0.87
CA THR A 31 2.48 8.03 0.11
C THR A 31 3.61 7.01 0.11
N ALA A 32 3.34 5.77 -0.27
CA ALA A 32 4.34 4.73 -0.48
C ALA A 32 3.86 3.76 -1.56
N ILE A 33 4.78 3.23 -2.36
CA ILE A 33 4.51 2.18 -3.34
C ILE A 33 5.81 1.44 -3.64
N ASN A 34 5.79 0.10 -3.58
CA ASN A 34 6.93 -0.74 -3.92
C ASN A 34 6.89 -1.17 -5.41
N PRO A 35 8.00 -1.67 -5.98
CA PRO A 35 8.04 -2.08 -7.38
C PRO A 35 7.01 -3.16 -7.76
N ALA A 36 6.77 -4.13 -6.86
CA ALA A 36 5.76 -5.17 -7.08
C ALA A 36 4.34 -4.59 -7.24
N ALA A 37 3.98 -3.59 -6.44
CA ALA A 37 2.71 -2.88 -6.57
C ALA A 37 2.62 -2.07 -7.86
N VAL A 38 3.70 -1.38 -8.27
CA VAL A 38 3.74 -0.66 -9.56
C VAL A 38 3.44 -1.61 -10.71
N ASP A 39 4.10 -2.77 -10.75
CA ASP A 39 3.90 -3.77 -11.80
C ASP A 39 2.49 -4.36 -11.77
N LEU A 40 1.95 -4.65 -10.58
CA LEU A 40 0.61 -5.20 -10.42
C LEU A 40 -0.45 -4.21 -10.89
N LEU A 41 -0.38 -2.95 -10.45
CA LEU A 41 -1.32 -1.90 -10.84
C LEU A 41 -1.22 -1.59 -12.35
N TYR A 42 -0.01 -1.62 -12.92
CA TYR A 42 0.17 -1.46 -14.37
C TYR A 42 -0.48 -2.60 -15.15
N ARG A 43 -0.34 -3.84 -14.70
CA ARG A 43 -1.00 -5.00 -15.34
C ARG A 43 -2.53 -4.96 -15.19
N ALA A 44 -3.02 -4.50 -14.05
CA ALA A 44 -4.45 -4.45 -13.75
C ALA A 44 -5.17 -3.31 -14.47
N PHE A 45 -4.57 -2.12 -14.54
CA PHE A 45 -5.23 -0.89 -14.97
C PHE A 45 -4.55 -0.18 -16.15
N GLY A 46 -3.37 -0.65 -16.57
CA GLY A 46 -2.56 0.00 -17.61
C GLY A 46 -1.89 1.31 -17.17
N ILE A 47 -1.92 1.63 -15.87
CA ILE A 47 -1.43 2.89 -15.30
C ILE A 47 -0.24 2.61 -14.40
N LYS A 48 0.85 3.36 -14.60
CA LYS A 48 1.99 3.35 -13.69
C LYS A 48 1.81 4.44 -12.67
N PHE A 49 1.73 4.03 -11.41
CA PHE A 49 1.59 4.94 -10.29
C PHE A 49 2.94 5.23 -9.65
N ALA A 50 3.09 6.44 -9.09
CA ALA A 50 4.26 6.88 -8.36
C ALA A 50 3.89 7.61 -7.05
N ILE A 51 4.86 7.70 -6.14
CA ILE A 51 4.72 8.48 -4.91
C ILE A 51 4.40 9.94 -5.26
N GLY A 52 3.42 10.51 -4.58
CA GLY A 52 2.95 11.89 -4.76
C GLY A 52 1.84 12.06 -5.80
N GLU A 53 1.52 11.04 -6.58
CA GLU A 53 0.40 11.10 -7.53
C GLU A 53 -0.94 10.95 -6.81
N ASN A 54 -1.97 11.62 -7.34
CA ASN A 54 -3.34 11.48 -6.85
C ASN A 54 -4.10 10.45 -7.70
N ILE A 55 -4.61 9.40 -7.06
CA ILE A 55 -5.34 8.34 -7.77
C ILE A 55 -6.60 8.88 -8.47
N ASN A 56 -7.22 9.92 -7.92
CA ASN A 56 -8.40 10.53 -8.53
C ASN A 56 -8.12 11.21 -9.87
N ASP A 57 -6.87 11.54 -10.19
CA ASP A 57 -6.51 12.09 -11.51
C ASP A 57 -6.76 11.08 -12.63
N HIS A 58 -6.93 9.79 -12.29
CA HIS A 58 -7.23 8.71 -13.21
C HIS A 58 -8.67 8.21 -13.11
N ARG A 59 -9.58 8.94 -12.47
CA ARG A 59 -11.01 8.57 -12.30
C ARG A 59 -11.76 8.30 -13.61
N ASP A 60 -11.28 8.87 -14.71
CA ASP A 60 -11.88 8.70 -16.02
C ASP A 60 -11.58 7.31 -16.63
N ASN A 61 -10.64 6.55 -16.04
CA ASN A 61 -10.44 5.14 -16.38
C ASN A 61 -11.54 4.28 -15.70
N PRO A 62 -12.43 3.64 -16.47
CA PRO A 62 -13.53 2.84 -15.92
C PRO A 62 -13.07 1.68 -15.04
N GLN A 63 -11.86 1.16 -15.28
CA GLN A 63 -11.31 0.03 -14.52
C GLN A 63 -10.89 0.43 -13.10
N LEU A 64 -10.63 1.72 -12.85
CA LEU A 64 -10.26 2.24 -11.52
C LEU A 64 -11.46 2.64 -10.66
N ILE A 65 -12.63 2.84 -11.26
CA ILE A 65 -13.83 3.28 -10.54
C ILE A 65 -14.17 2.37 -9.36
N PRO A 66 -14.17 1.03 -9.49
CA PRO A 66 -14.44 0.15 -8.35
C PRO A 66 -13.45 0.36 -7.20
N LEU A 67 -12.15 0.42 -7.51
CA LEU A 67 -11.10 0.65 -6.52
C LEU A 67 -11.28 2.00 -5.81
N ILE A 68 -11.54 3.08 -6.54
CA ILE A 68 -11.74 4.41 -5.96
C ILE A 68 -12.95 4.43 -5.03
N ASN A 69 -14.04 3.75 -5.39
CA ASN A 69 -15.22 3.64 -4.54
C ASN A 69 -14.95 2.85 -3.26
N ASP A 70 -14.19 1.75 -3.36
CA ASP A 70 -13.80 0.93 -2.22
C ASP A 70 -12.90 1.72 -1.26
N LEU A 71 -11.90 2.44 -1.81
CA LEU A 71 -11.04 3.36 -1.04
C LEU A 71 -11.86 4.45 -0.35
N GLY A 72 -12.84 5.04 -1.05
CA GLY A 72 -13.71 6.07 -0.47
C GLY A 72 -14.62 5.54 0.64
N THR A 73 -14.93 4.25 0.62
CA THR A 73 -15.64 3.58 1.73
C THR A 73 -14.69 3.31 2.88
N ALA A 74 -13.49 2.81 2.61
CA ALA A 74 -12.47 2.55 3.62
C ALA A 74 -12.05 3.82 4.37
N LEU A 75 -11.86 4.94 3.66
CA LEU A 75 -11.45 6.22 4.25
C LEU A 75 -12.51 6.86 5.16
N LYS A 76 -13.78 6.48 5.06
CA LYS A 76 -14.81 6.92 6.01
C LYS A 76 -14.61 6.31 7.40
N GLY A 77 -13.87 5.21 7.48
CA GLY A 77 -13.61 4.52 8.74
C GLY A 77 -14.83 3.76 9.29
N ASP A 78 -15.89 3.60 8.48
CA ASP A 78 -17.11 2.90 8.89
C ASP A 78 -16.87 1.41 9.14
N TYR A 79 -15.83 0.83 8.51
CA TYR A 79 -15.43 -0.56 8.65
C TYR A 79 -13.91 -0.65 8.82
N PHE A 80 -13.47 -1.03 10.02
CA PHE A 80 -12.08 -1.38 10.28
C PHE A 80 -12.00 -2.79 10.88
N SER A 81 -10.92 -3.49 10.59
CA SER A 81 -10.53 -4.70 11.31
C SER A 81 -9.13 -4.48 11.85
N GLU A 82 -8.99 -4.61 13.17
CA GLU A 82 -7.67 -4.69 13.78
C GLU A 82 -7.09 -6.07 13.48
N GLN A 83 -5.92 -6.11 12.86
CA GLN A 83 -5.11 -7.32 12.76
C GLN A 83 -3.95 -7.20 13.75
N GLU A 84 -3.89 -8.12 14.70
CA GLU A 84 -2.68 -8.32 15.50
C GLU A 84 -1.60 -8.93 14.61
N SER A 85 -0.56 -8.15 14.29
CA SER A 85 0.62 -8.65 13.59
C SER A 85 1.40 -9.59 14.53
N LEU A 86 1.22 -10.90 14.36
CA LEU A 86 2.16 -11.90 14.86
C LEU A 86 3.44 -11.78 14.04
N PHE A 87 4.39 -10.97 14.49
CA PHE A 87 5.76 -11.02 14.00
C PHE A 87 6.32 -12.41 14.32
N ILE A 88 6.27 -13.32 13.34
CA ILE A 88 6.98 -14.59 13.43
C ILE A 88 8.45 -14.23 13.28
N SER A 89 9.15 -14.06 14.40
CA SER A 89 10.61 -14.05 14.39
C SER A 89 11.07 -15.40 13.85
N GLU A 90 11.56 -15.45 12.61
CA GLU A 90 12.32 -16.60 12.11
C GLU A 90 13.54 -16.78 13.01
N GLY A 91 13.38 -17.64 14.01
CA GLY A 91 14.36 -17.86 15.06
C GLY A 91 14.33 -19.27 15.65
N GLU A 92 13.57 -20.21 15.08
CA GLU A 92 13.70 -21.64 15.42
C GLU A 92 14.34 -22.38 14.26
N ARG A 93 15.67 -22.51 14.33
CA ARG A 93 16.37 -23.64 13.75
C ARG A 93 15.94 -24.89 14.51
N VAL A 94 15.39 -25.87 13.80
CA VAL A 94 15.32 -27.27 14.24
C VAL A 94 16.32 -28.08 13.42
#